data_AF-A0A0N7JZS9-F1
#
_entry.id   AF-A0A0N7JZS9-F1
#
_cell.length_a   1.000
_cell.length_b   1.000
_cell.length_c   1.000
_cell.angle_alpha   90.00
_cell.angle_beta   90.00
_cell.angle_gamma   90.00
#
_symmetry.space_group_name_H-M   'P 1'
#
loop_
_entity.id
_entity.type
_entity.pdbx_description
1 polymer ?
#
loop_
_entity_poly.entity_id
_entity_poly.type
_entity_poly.pdbx_seq_one_letter_code
_entity_poly.pdbx_strand_id
1 'polypeptide(L)'
;MPDLLVVADSLAFHGPERPYPADEPRLWPNLAATRLGGRAELVARAGWTARHAWSAVSGDPRVWAVLPHVDAVVLGVSGMDSLPSPLPTALRELIPAVRPAPLRRVVRDGYRRAQPVLAPLLAELPGGGPATLPARLTASYLERCRSAVHALRPGLPVVALLPSVHRAADYGRVHPHRAATEAAMRAWAARAPGVTLLDTAALVGGHVLGGHGNPDGMHWGWAGHRAVGTALADELGRRLPVRSEQP
;
A
#
# COMPACT_ATOMS: atom_id res chain seq x y z
N MET A 1 -12.33 1.91 22.31
CA MET A 1 -11.07 1.47 21.71
C MET A 1 -11.21 1.54 20.20
N PRO A 2 -10.31 2.22 19.47
CA PRO A 2 -10.52 2.53 18.06
C PRO A 2 -10.17 1.36 17.15
N ASP A 3 -11.14 0.90 16.36
CA ASP A 3 -10.93 -0.15 15.37
C ASP A 3 -10.54 0.46 14.01
N LEU A 4 -9.55 -0.14 13.34
CA LEU A 4 -8.98 0.35 12.08
C LEU A 4 -9.37 -0.57 10.93
N LEU A 5 -9.85 -0.01 9.82
CA LEU A 5 -9.90 -0.74 8.55
C LEU A 5 -8.65 -0.42 7.74
N VAL A 6 -7.83 -1.41 7.42
CA VAL A 6 -6.59 -1.23 6.65
C VAL A 6 -6.72 -1.90 5.29
N VAL A 7 -6.78 -1.10 4.23
CA VAL A 7 -6.78 -1.58 2.83
C VAL A 7 -5.39 -1.38 2.25
N ALA A 8 -4.66 -2.46 1.99
CA ALA A 8 -3.22 -2.36 1.74
C ALA A 8 -2.67 -3.39 0.73
N ASP A 9 -1.39 -3.22 0.38
CA ASP A 9 -0.62 -4.21 -0.39
C ASP A 9 0.19 -5.15 0.52
N SER A 10 1.17 -5.86 -0.04
CA SER A 10 1.98 -6.83 0.71
C SER A 10 2.82 -6.22 1.82
N LEU A 11 3.11 -4.91 1.82
CA LEU A 11 3.84 -4.27 2.93
C LEU A 11 3.08 -4.34 4.26
N ALA A 12 1.78 -4.64 4.24
CA ALA A 12 0.97 -4.81 5.44
C ALA A 12 1.08 -6.17 6.12
N PHE A 13 1.48 -7.22 5.39
CA PHE A 13 1.50 -8.60 5.93
C PHE A 13 2.77 -9.39 5.62
N HIS A 14 3.69 -8.88 4.81
CA HIS A 14 5.03 -9.45 4.67
C HIS A 14 5.98 -8.88 5.70
N GLY A 15 6.58 -9.77 6.48
CA GLY A 15 7.66 -9.45 7.41
C GLY A 15 9.05 -9.73 6.81
N PRO A 16 10.08 -9.88 7.66
CA PRO A 16 11.46 -9.96 7.23
C PRO A 16 11.79 -11.18 6.36
N GLU A 17 11.13 -12.32 6.51
CA GLU A 17 11.46 -13.50 5.68
C GLU A 17 10.32 -13.93 4.74
N ARG A 18 9.07 -13.71 5.13
CA ARG A 18 7.90 -14.29 4.48
C ARG A 18 6.61 -13.50 4.75
N PRO A 19 5.51 -13.80 4.05
CA PRO A 19 4.18 -13.39 4.52
C PRO A 19 3.83 -14.04 5.86
N TYR A 20 3.19 -13.25 6.72
CA TYR A 20 2.67 -13.65 8.02
C TYR A 20 1.13 -13.63 8.01
N PRO A 21 0.47 -14.37 8.93
CA PRO A 21 -0.96 -14.22 9.18
C PRO A 21 -1.34 -12.75 9.43
N ALA A 22 -2.54 -12.37 9.00
CA ALA A 22 -2.99 -10.97 9.05
C ALA A 22 -3.07 -10.41 10.48
N ASP A 23 -3.22 -11.27 11.48
CA ASP A 23 -3.30 -10.97 12.91
C ASP A 23 -1.94 -11.02 13.63
N GLU A 24 -0.82 -11.25 12.93
CA GLU A 24 0.51 -11.22 13.53
C GLU A 24 0.76 -9.85 14.23
N PRO A 25 0.94 -9.82 15.57
CA PRO A 25 0.96 -8.58 16.33
C PRO A 25 2.07 -7.60 15.95
N ARG A 26 3.16 -8.10 15.38
CA ARG A 26 4.32 -7.27 14.98
C ARG A 26 4.13 -6.54 13.66
N LEU A 27 3.10 -6.88 12.88
CA LEU A 27 2.76 -6.16 11.65
C LEU A 27 2.30 -4.74 12.00
N TRP A 28 2.67 -3.78 11.16
CA TRP A 28 2.40 -2.36 11.41
C TRP A 28 0.91 -2.02 11.60
N PRO A 29 -0.06 -2.67 10.92
CA PRO A 29 -1.47 -2.41 11.17
C PRO A 29 -1.87 -2.77 12.60
N ASN A 30 -1.50 -3.97 13.03
CA ASN A 30 -1.86 -4.52 14.33
C ASN A 30 -1.15 -3.79 15.46
N LEU A 31 0.13 -3.47 15.26
CA LEU A 31 0.92 -2.70 16.21
C LEU A 31 0.38 -1.26 16.37
N ALA A 32 -0.10 -0.62 15.29
CA ALA A 32 -0.74 0.68 15.38
C ALA A 32 -2.07 0.61 16.15
N ALA A 33 -2.94 -0.34 15.80
CA ALA A 33 -4.24 -0.52 16.46
C ALA A 33 -4.08 -0.86 17.95
N THR A 34 -3.17 -1.78 18.27
CA THR A 34 -2.89 -2.21 19.65
C THR A 34 -2.40 -1.03 20.51
N ARG A 35 -1.58 -0.14 19.95
CA ARG A 35 -1.14 1.07 20.67
C ARG A 35 -2.26 2.04 20.99
N LEU A 36 -3.30 2.05 20.17
CA LEU A 36 -4.51 2.83 20.42
C LEU A 36 -5.52 2.07 21.29
N GLY A 37 -5.21 0.83 21.66
CA GLY A 37 -6.06 -0.07 22.44
C GLY A 37 -7.13 -0.81 21.64
N GLY A 38 -7.14 -0.72 20.31
CA GLY A 38 -8.14 -1.38 19.44
C GLY A 38 -7.55 -2.46 18.53
N ARG A 39 -8.27 -2.78 17.45
CA ARG A 39 -7.89 -3.85 16.50
C ARG A 39 -7.82 -3.33 15.06
N ALA A 40 -7.07 -4.03 14.22
CA ALA A 40 -7.02 -3.75 12.78
C ALA A 40 -7.71 -4.88 12.00
N GLU A 41 -8.66 -4.51 11.15
CA GLU A 41 -9.19 -5.37 10.10
C GLU A 41 -8.36 -5.15 8.84
N LEU A 42 -7.59 -6.17 8.43
CA LEU A 42 -6.70 -6.08 7.28
C LEU A 42 -7.33 -6.68 6.02
N VAL A 43 -7.53 -5.83 5.01
CA VAL A 43 -7.95 -6.21 3.66
C VAL A 43 -6.80 -5.92 2.70
N ALA A 44 -5.96 -6.92 2.46
CA ALA A 44 -4.75 -6.74 1.67
C ALA A 44 -4.43 -7.93 0.76
N ARG A 45 -3.68 -7.65 -0.31
CA ARG A 45 -3.13 -8.68 -1.21
C ARG A 45 -1.83 -8.21 -1.83
N ALA A 46 -0.93 -9.15 -2.10
CA ALA A 46 0.33 -8.87 -2.77
C ALA A 46 0.08 -8.25 -4.17
N GLY A 47 0.86 -7.22 -4.48
CA GLY A 47 0.79 -6.52 -5.76
C GLY A 47 -0.41 -5.60 -5.95
N TRP A 48 -1.19 -5.31 -4.89
CA TRP A 48 -2.29 -4.37 -4.97
C TRP A 48 -1.83 -2.94 -5.23
N THR A 49 -2.60 -2.27 -6.09
CA THR A 49 -2.45 -0.85 -6.42
C THR A 49 -3.66 -0.08 -5.91
N ALA A 50 -3.69 1.24 -6.03
CA ALA A 50 -4.88 2.03 -5.68
C ALA A 50 -6.15 1.59 -6.43
N ARG A 51 -6.01 1.07 -7.66
CA ARG A 51 -7.14 0.49 -8.41
C ARG A 51 -7.74 -0.72 -7.69
N HIS A 52 -6.90 -1.57 -7.12
CA HIS A 52 -7.36 -2.75 -6.38
C HIS A 52 -8.01 -2.38 -5.06
N ALA A 53 -7.43 -1.40 -4.36
CA ALA A 53 -8.05 -0.84 -3.17
C ALA A 53 -9.46 -0.32 -3.48
N TRP A 54 -9.63 0.39 -4.61
CA TRP A 54 -10.96 0.81 -5.07
C TRP A 54 -11.90 -0.38 -5.27
N SER A 55 -11.48 -1.41 -6.00
CA SER A 55 -12.30 -2.62 -6.19
C SER A 55 -12.69 -3.30 -4.88
N ALA A 56 -11.82 -3.32 -3.87
CA ALA A 56 -12.13 -3.86 -2.56
C ALA A 56 -13.13 -2.96 -1.80
N VAL A 57 -12.86 -1.66 -1.73
CA VAL A 57 -13.74 -0.68 -1.04
C VAL A 57 -15.12 -0.61 -1.67
N SER A 58 -15.22 -0.75 -3.00
CA SER A 58 -16.47 -0.64 -3.75
C SER A 58 -17.18 -1.96 -3.99
N GLY A 59 -16.66 -3.09 -3.52
CA GLY A 59 -17.20 -4.40 -3.94
C GLY A 59 -16.91 -5.59 -3.04
N ASP A 60 -16.06 -5.49 -2.01
CA ASP A 60 -15.87 -6.55 -1.02
C ASP A 60 -16.90 -6.39 0.12
N PRO A 61 -17.86 -7.33 0.29
CA PRO A 61 -18.85 -7.25 1.35
C PRO A 61 -18.25 -7.19 2.76
N ARG A 62 -17.04 -7.71 2.96
CA ARG A 62 -16.35 -7.65 4.27
C ARG A 62 -15.96 -6.22 4.63
N VAL A 63 -15.53 -5.43 3.64
CA VAL A 63 -15.24 -4.00 3.86
C VAL A 63 -16.52 -3.29 4.32
N TRP A 64 -17.64 -3.54 3.65
CA TRP A 64 -18.92 -2.91 4.00
C TRP A 64 -19.49 -3.37 5.33
N ALA A 65 -19.27 -4.63 5.72
CA ALA A 65 -19.69 -5.16 7.00
C ALA A 65 -18.91 -4.51 8.17
N VAL A 66 -17.62 -4.22 7.98
CA VAL A 66 -16.75 -3.67 9.03
C VAL A 66 -16.80 -2.14 9.09
N LEU A 67 -17.04 -1.47 7.95
CA LEU A 67 -16.99 0.00 7.86
C LEU A 67 -17.89 0.76 8.86
N PRO A 68 -19.09 0.30 9.23
CA PRO A 68 -19.92 0.96 10.25
C PRO A 68 -19.30 0.98 11.65
N HIS A 69 -18.32 0.11 11.93
CA HIS A 69 -17.80 -0.12 13.27
C HIS A 69 -16.39 0.45 13.49
N VAL A 70 -15.68 0.80 12.43
CA VAL A 70 -14.32 1.36 12.54
C VAL A 70 -14.33 2.85 12.85
N ASP A 71 -13.23 3.31 13.43
CA ASP A 71 -12.99 4.70 13.81
C ASP A 71 -12.02 5.42 12.84
N ALA A 72 -11.29 4.67 12.00
CA ALA A 72 -10.49 5.21 10.91
C ALA A 72 -10.26 4.20 9.77
N VAL A 73 -9.93 4.72 8.59
CA VAL A 73 -9.51 3.92 7.43
C VAL A 73 -8.07 4.24 7.07
N VAL A 74 -7.28 3.21 6.79
CA VAL A 74 -5.89 3.35 6.32
C VAL A 74 -5.77 2.79 4.92
N LEU A 75 -5.32 3.61 3.97
CA LEU A 75 -5.01 3.25 2.59
C LEU A 75 -3.50 2.98 2.48
N GLY A 76 -3.11 1.74 2.74
CA GLY A 76 -1.73 1.23 2.68
C GLY A 76 -1.33 0.75 1.28
N VAL A 77 -1.70 1.50 0.26
CA VAL A 77 -1.38 1.25 -1.16
C VAL A 77 -0.74 2.50 -1.76
N SER A 78 -0.01 2.36 -2.87
CA SER A 78 0.66 3.38 -3.70
C SER A 78 2.09 2.96 -4.04
N GLY A 79 2.69 2.09 -3.21
CA GLY A 79 4.02 1.54 -3.43
C GLY A 79 4.09 0.83 -4.78
N MET A 80 3.21 -0.16 -4.97
CA MET A 80 3.08 -0.89 -6.23
C MET A 80 2.78 -0.01 -7.43
N ASP A 81 1.93 1.02 -7.27
CA ASP A 81 1.57 1.96 -8.33
C ASP A 81 2.79 2.61 -8.96
N SER A 82 3.74 3.03 -8.10
CA SER A 82 4.96 3.74 -8.48
C SER A 82 6.07 2.87 -9.04
N LEU A 83 5.88 1.55 -9.11
CA LEU A 83 6.90 0.65 -9.65
C LEU A 83 6.93 0.72 -11.18
N PRO A 84 8.14 0.68 -11.79
CA PRO A 84 8.27 0.55 -13.23
C PRO A 84 7.64 -0.77 -13.67
N SER A 85 6.87 -0.75 -14.76
CA SER A 85 6.26 -1.96 -15.28
C SER A 85 6.41 -2.01 -16.79
N PRO A 86 7.30 -2.88 -17.33
CA PRO A 86 7.48 -3.01 -18.78
C PRO A 86 6.24 -3.57 -19.49
N LEU A 87 5.31 -4.13 -18.71
CA LEU A 87 4.05 -4.67 -19.18
C LEU A 87 2.91 -3.96 -18.44
N PRO A 88 1.84 -3.51 -19.12
CA PRO A 88 0.64 -3.02 -18.44
C PRO A 88 0.14 -4.01 -17.38
N THR A 89 -0.22 -3.50 -16.19
CA THR A 89 -0.71 -4.28 -15.04
C THR A 89 -1.77 -5.32 -15.41
N ALA A 90 -2.73 -4.95 -16.26
CA ALA A 90 -3.77 -5.87 -16.71
C ALA A 90 -3.21 -7.11 -17.42
N LEU A 91 -2.20 -6.94 -18.28
CA LEU A 91 -1.58 -8.06 -18.99
C LEU A 91 -0.74 -8.93 -18.04
N ARG A 92 -0.05 -8.31 -17.07
CA ARG A 92 0.67 -9.04 -16.01
C ARG A 92 -0.29 -9.90 -15.18
N GLU A 93 -1.48 -9.38 -14.90
CA GLU A 93 -2.52 -10.07 -14.12
C GLU A 93 -3.25 -11.16 -14.89
N LEU A 94 -3.14 -11.20 -16.22
CA LEU A 94 -3.63 -12.32 -17.03
C LEU A 94 -2.71 -13.55 -16.96
N ILE A 95 -1.44 -13.41 -16.55
CA ILE A 95 -0.48 -14.51 -16.50
C ILE A 95 -1.03 -15.73 -15.73
N PRO A 96 -1.61 -15.61 -14.52
CA PRO A 96 -2.24 -16.73 -13.81
C PRO A 96 -3.37 -17.44 -14.60
N ALA A 97 -4.08 -16.70 -15.45
CA ALA A 97 -5.17 -17.23 -16.28
C ALA A 97 -4.67 -17.96 -17.54
N VAL A 98 -3.42 -17.75 -17.96
CA VAL A 98 -2.84 -18.41 -19.15
C VAL A 98 -2.94 -19.94 -19.05
N ARG A 99 -3.37 -20.57 -20.14
CA ARG A 99 -3.47 -22.03 -20.31
C ARG A 99 -2.86 -22.43 -21.66
N PRO A 100 -2.26 -23.64 -21.74
CA PRO A 100 -2.10 -24.65 -20.67
C PRO A 100 -1.01 -24.27 -19.64
N ALA A 101 -0.87 -25.05 -18.57
CA ALA A 101 0.08 -24.77 -17.48
C ALA A 101 1.56 -24.61 -17.92
N PRO A 102 2.09 -25.37 -18.90
CA PRO A 102 3.44 -25.14 -19.42
C PRO A 102 3.61 -23.75 -20.03
N LEU A 103 2.64 -23.28 -20.83
CA LEU A 103 2.68 -21.94 -21.43
C LEU A 103 2.69 -20.85 -20.35
N ARG A 104 1.85 -20.98 -19.32
CA ARG A 104 1.84 -20.06 -18.17
C ARG A 104 3.20 -19.97 -17.50
N ARG A 105 3.89 -21.09 -17.28
CA ARG A 105 5.24 -21.11 -16.70
C ARG A 105 6.21 -20.34 -17.58
N VAL A 106 6.23 -20.61 -18.89
CA VAL A 106 7.09 -19.91 -19.85
C VAL A 106 6.83 -18.39 -19.84
N VAL A 107 5.56 -17.97 -19.90
CA VAL A 107 5.18 -16.54 -19.87
C VAL A 107 5.62 -15.89 -18.56
N ARG A 108 5.34 -16.51 -17.42
CA ARG A 108 5.72 -15.99 -16.10
C ARG A 108 7.23 -15.88 -15.96
N ASP A 109 7.97 -16.91 -16.35
CA ASP A 109 9.42 -16.96 -16.19
C ASP A 109 10.11 -16.02 -17.19
N GLY A 110 9.56 -15.89 -18.40
CA GLY A 110 9.97 -14.87 -19.38
C GLY A 110 9.79 -13.45 -18.84
N TYR A 111 8.61 -13.14 -18.28
CA TYR A 111 8.35 -11.85 -17.64
C TYR A 111 9.35 -11.57 -16.50
N ARG A 112 9.55 -12.53 -15.59
CA ARG A 112 10.50 -12.40 -14.47
C ARG A 112 11.94 -12.18 -14.92
N ARG A 113 12.37 -12.78 -16.03
CA ARG A 113 13.71 -12.55 -16.60
C ARG A 113 13.83 -11.20 -17.29
N ALA A 114 12.78 -10.75 -17.95
CA ALA A 114 12.78 -9.49 -18.70
C ALA A 114 12.67 -8.26 -17.78
N GLN A 115 11.87 -8.35 -16.72
CA GLN A 115 11.54 -7.19 -15.87
C GLN A 115 12.75 -6.47 -15.27
N PRO A 116 13.75 -7.14 -14.67
CA PRO A 116 14.92 -6.47 -14.09
C PRO A 116 15.75 -5.67 -15.10
N VAL A 117 15.71 -6.09 -16.37
CA VAL A 117 16.50 -5.48 -17.47
C VAL A 117 15.70 -4.38 -18.17
N LEU A 118 14.41 -4.62 -18.41
CA LEU A 118 13.55 -3.66 -19.11
C LEU A 118 13.14 -2.49 -18.21
N ALA A 119 12.98 -2.70 -16.89
CA ALA A 119 12.60 -1.64 -15.96
C ALA A 119 13.58 -0.44 -15.99
N PRO A 120 14.91 -0.60 -15.84
CA PRO A 120 15.84 0.51 -15.91
C PRO A 120 15.94 1.08 -17.34
N LEU A 121 15.92 0.24 -18.38
CA LEU A 121 15.95 0.71 -19.77
C LEU A 121 14.77 1.63 -20.10
N LEU A 122 13.56 1.26 -19.69
CA LEU A 122 12.37 2.08 -19.93
C LEU A 122 12.31 3.31 -19.02
N ALA A 123 12.97 3.29 -17.87
CA ALA A 123 13.07 4.44 -16.98
C ALA A 123 13.82 5.62 -17.61
N GLU A 124 14.69 5.37 -18.60
CA GLU A 124 15.39 6.39 -19.37
C GLU A 124 14.50 7.12 -20.39
N LEU A 125 13.29 6.60 -20.66
CA LEU A 125 12.34 7.29 -21.52
C LEU A 125 11.84 8.59 -20.88
N PRO A 126 11.49 9.62 -21.67
CA PRO A 126 10.88 10.84 -21.14
C PRO A 126 9.69 10.52 -20.23
N GLY A 127 9.76 11.01 -18.98
CA GLY A 127 8.73 10.74 -17.97
C GLY A 127 8.85 9.38 -17.24
N GLY A 128 9.97 8.67 -17.37
CA GLY A 128 10.24 7.45 -16.59
C GLY A 128 9.65 6.16 -17.16
N GLY A 129 9.13 6.19 -18.39
CA GLY A 129 8.49 5.05 -19.03
C GLY A 129 7.15 4.63 -18.40
N PRO A 130 6.69 3.39 -18.63
CA PRO A 130 5.41 2.91 -18.10
C PRO A 130 5.49 2.59 -16.59
N ALA A 131 4.56 3.18 -15.83
CA ALA A 131 4.28 2.84 -14.44
C ALA A 131 3.27 1.68 -14.33
N THR A 132 3.30 0.96 -13.21
CA THR A 132 2.25 -0.02 -12.87
C THR A 132 0.87 0.64 -12.80
N LEU A 133 0.79 1.83 -12.18
CA LEU A 133 -0.37 2.71 -12.26
C LEU A 133 0.11 4.18 -12.32
N PRO A 134 -0.29 4.96 -13.34
CA PRO A 134 0.08 6.37 -13.43
C PRO A 134 -0.33 7.18 -12.18
N ALA A 135 0.54 8.09 -11.73
CA ALA A 135 0.35 8.94 -10.55
C ALA A 135 -1.03 9.62 -10.45
N ARG A 136 -1.52 10.16 -11.58
CA ARG A 136 -2.86 10.79 -11.64
C ARG A 136 -3.99 9.80 -11.34
N LEU A 137 -3.84 8.56 -11.78
CA LEU A 137 -4.82 7.51 -11.55
C LEU A 137 -4.74 7.01 -10.11
N THR A 138 -3.55 6.90 -9.52
CA THR A 138 -3.38 6.61 -8.09
C THR A 138 -4.19 7.60 -7.24
N ALA A 139 -3.97 8.92 -7.43
CA ALA A 139 -4.74 9.94 -6.74
C ALA A 139 -6.25 9.83 -6.99
N SER A 140 -6.68 9.59 -8.24
CA SER A 140 -8.10 9.42 -8.58
C SER A 140 -8.76 8.19 -7.92
N TYR A 141 -8.04 7.07 -7.81
CA TYR A 141 -8.59 5.88 -7.14
C TYR A 141 -8.61 6.03 -5.62
N LEU A 142 -7.59 6.67 -5.03
CA LEU A 142 -7.58 7.00 -3.61
C LEU A 142 -8.74 7.94 -3.25
N GLU A 143 -9.03 8.95 -4.09
CA GLU A 143 -10.19 9.82 -3.90
C GLU A 143 -11.50 9.04 -3.98
N ARG A 144 -11.63 8.10 -4.92
CA ARG A 144 -12.82 7.23 -4.99
C ARG A 144 -12.98 6.38 -3.73
N CYS A 145 -11.89 5.82 -3.20
CA CYS A 145 -11.93 5.09 -1.94
C CYS A 145 -12.41 5.99 -0.79
N ARG A 146 -11.79 7.17 -0.61
CA ARG A 146 -12.15 8.15 0.43
C ARG A 146 -13.61 8.59 0.30
N SER A 147 -14.04 8.92 -0.91
CA SER A 147 -15.41 9.38 -1.19
C SER A 147 -16.44 8.29 -0.87
N ALA A 148 -16.20 7.03 -1.27
CA ALA A 148 -17.09 5.92 -0.93
C ALA A 148 -17.15 5.64 0.57
N VAL A 149 -16.01 5.73 1.27
CA VAL A 149 -15.97 5.64 2.74
C VAL A 149 -16.82 6.75 3.37
N HIS A 150 -16.65 7.99 2.92
CA HIS A 150 -17.40 9.14 3.47
C HIS A 150 -18.88 9.16 3.09
N ALA A 151 -19.28 8.50 1.99
CA ALA A 151 -20.68 8.32 1.65
C ALA A 151 -21.42 7.46 2.71
N LEU A 152 -20.72 6.54 3.36
CA LEU A 152 -21.27 5.66 4.41
C LEU A 152 -20.96 6.16 5.83
N ARG A 153 -19.78 6.75 6.04
CA ARG A 153 -19.30 7.29 7.31
C ARG A 153 -18.73 8.70 7.09
N PRO A 154 -19.58 9.73 6.98
CA PRO A 154 -19.12 11.10 6.80
C PRO A 154 -18.12 11.52 7.88
N GLY A 155 -17.01 12.15 7.47
CA GLY A 155 -16.01 12.69 8.39
C GLY A 155 -15.06 11.66 9.01
N LEU A 156 -15.19 10.37 8.69
CA LEU A 156 -14.29 9.32 9.19
C LEU A 156 -12.83 9.63 8.79
N PRO A 157 -11.86 9.66 9.72
CA PRO A 157 -10.46 9.88 9.39
C PRO A 157 -9.92 8.86 8.37
N VAL A 158 -9.21 9.36 7.36
CA VAL A 158 -8.51 8.53 6.36
C VAL A 158 -7.02 8.85 6.38
N VAL A 159 -6.18 7.84 6.59
CA VAL A 159 -4.72 7.97 6.47
C VAL A 159 -4.26 7.22 5.23
N ALA A 160 -3.49 7.84 4.34
CA ALA A 160 -2.90 7.17 3.18
C ALA A 160 -1.37 7.13 3.31
N LEU A 161 -0.78 5.98 3.01
CA LEU A 161 0.67 5.83 2.99
C LEU A 161 1.21 6.32 1.65
N LEU A 162 2.17 7.24 1.69
CA LEU A 162 2.94 7.62 0.50
C LEU A 162 3.76 6.41 -0.01
N PRO A 163 4.15 6.39 -1.29
CA PRO A 163 4.88 5.26 -1.86
C PRO A 163 6.15 4.96 -1.06
N SER A 164 6.45 3.70 -0.78
CA SER A 164 7.71 3.31 -0.12
C SER A 164 8.91 3.45 -1.08
N VAL A 165 10.11 3.32 -0.54
CA VAL A 165 11.33 3.01 -1.32
C VAL A 165 11.56 1.49 -1.36
N HIS A 166 12.47 1.05 -2.24
CA HIS A 166 12.93 -0.34 -2.33
C HIS A 166 14.37 -0.40 -2.86
N ARG A 167 15.03 -1.54 -2.66
CA ARG A 167 16.30 -1.93 -3.32
C ARG A 167 16.16 -3.20 -4.17
N ALA A 168 14.93 -3.53 -4.53
CA ALA A 168 14.56 -4.74 -5.24
C ALA A 168 15.25 -4.86 -6.61
N ALA A 169 15.98 -5.95 -6.80
CA ALA A 169 16.61 -6.29 -8.07
C ALA A 169 15.57 -6.57 -9.16
N ASP A 170 14.41 -7.12 -8.80
CA ASP A 170 13.31 -7.43 -9.71
C ASP A 170 12.78 -6.20 -10.47
N TYR A 171 12.96 -5.01 -9.90
CA TYR A 171 12.58 -3.73 -10.50
C TYR A 171 13.78 -2.91 -10.98
N GLY A 172 14.94 -3.56 -11.17
CA GLY A 172 16.17 -2.91 -11.63
C GLY A 172 16.73 -1.85 -10.68
N ARG A 173 16.28 -1.82 -9.42
CA ARG A 173 16.68 -0.83 -8.40
C ARG A 173 16.36 0.63 -8.76
N VAL A 174 15.40 0.87 -9.65
CA VAL A 174 15.01 2.23 -10.08
C VAL A 174 13.65 2.65 -9.49
N HIS A 175 13.44 3.96 -9.30
CA HIS A 175 12.20 4.56 -8.79
C HIS A 175 11.63 5.66 -9.70
N PRO A 176 11.46 5.43 -11.02
CA PRO A 176 11.13 6.51 -11.96
C PRO A 176 9.83 7.24 -11.65
N HIS A 177 8.85 6.55 -11.04
CA HIS A 177 7.51 7.10 -10.80
C HIS A 177 7.23 7.49 -9.35
N ARG A 178 8.17 7.25 -8.42
CA ARG A 178 7.94 7.47 -6.98
C ARG A 178 7.63 8.93 -6.68
N ALA A 179 8.51 9.85 -7.13
CA ALA A 179 8.38 11.27 -6.86
C ALA A 179 7.08 11.85 -7.46
N ALA A 180 6.74 11.47 -8.70
CA ALA A 180 5.51 11.91 -9.35
C ALA A 180 4.26 11.38 -8.64
N THR A 181 4.28 10.13 -8.18
CA THR A 181 3.18 9.52 -7.42
C THR A 181 2.99 10.22 -6.07
N GLU A 182 4.09 10.47 -5.36
CA GLU A 182 4.07 11.22 -4.10
C GLU A 182 3.50 12.63 -4.30
N ALA A 183 3.98 13.37 -5.31
CA ALA A 183 3.49 14.71 -5.61
C ALA A 183 1.98 14.73 -5.91
N ALA A 184 1.49 13.76 -6.70
CA ALA A 184 0.08 13.63 -7.00
C ALA A 184 -0.76 13.32 -5.74
N MET A 185 -0.27 12.46 -4.85
CA MET A 185 -0.93 12.14 -3.59
C MET A 185 -0.96 13.33 -2.63
N ARG A 186 0.15 14.08 -2.51
CA ARG A 186 0.20 15.32 -1.71
C ARG A 186 -0.77 16.37 -2.24
N ALA A 187 -0.82 16.57 -3.56
CA ALA A 187 -1.77 17.49 -4.18
C ALA A 187 -3.23 17.05 -3.97
N TRP A 188 -3.51 15.75 -3.99
CA TRP A 188 -4.83 15.20 -3.68
C TRP A 188 -5.20 15.45 -2.21
N ALA A 189 -4.36 15.05 -1.26
CA ALA A 189 -4.61 15.20 0.16
C ALA A 189 -4.83 16.66 0.58
N ALA A 190 -4.11 17.61 -0.03
CA ALA A 190 -4.30 19.04 0.22
C ALA A 190 -5.72 19.55 -0.12
N ARG A 191 -6.46 18.85 -1.00
CA ARG A 191 -7.84 19.20 -1.38
C ARG A 191 -8.89 18.27 -0.78
N ALA A 192 -8.48 17.12 -0.24
CA ALA A 192 -9.39 16.08 0.23
C ALA A 192 -9.60 16.20 1.74
N PRO A 193 -10.82 16.54 2.21
CA PRO A 193 -11.08 16.72 3.64
C PRO A 193 -10.95 15.38 4.39
N GLY A 194 -10.40 15.46 5.60
CA GLY A 194 -10.24 14.29 6.48
C GLY A 194 -9.13 13.32 6.08
N VAL A 195 -8.31 13.65 5.07
CA VAL A 195 -7.16 12.83 4.65
C VAL A 195 -5.87 13.31 5.31
N THR A 196 -5.07 12.39 5.82
CA THR A 196 -3.64 12.61 6.08
C THR A 196 -2.73 11.64 5.37
N LEU A 197 -1.48 12.06 5.22
CA LEU A 197 -0.45 11.30 4.56
C LEU A 197 0.61 10.88 5.56
N LEU A 198 0.98 9.60 5.50
CA LEU A 198 2.12 9.07 6.22
C LEU A 198 3.31 8.96 5.24
N ASP A 199 4.43 9.60 5.55
CA ASP A 199 5.62 9.57 4.72
C ASP A 199 6.41 8.27 4.92
N THR A 200 5.96 7.22 4.24
CA THR A 200 6.54 5.89 4.35
C THR A 200 8.03 5.89 4.03
N ALA A 201 8.45 6.63 3.00
CA ALA A 201 9.85 6.68 2.58
C ALA A 201 10.75 7.34 3.63
N ALA A 202 10.28 8.40 4.29
CA ALA A 202 11.01 9.01 5.40
C ALA A 202 11.14 8.02 6.59
N LEU A 203 10.10 7.24 6.86
CA LEU A 203 10.07 6.31 8.00
C LEU A 203 10.95 5.07 7.79
N VAL A 204 10.98 4.52 6.58
CA VAL A 204 11.64 3.23 6.30
C VAL A 204 12.85 3.33 5.37
N GLY A 205 13.17 4.53 4.86
CA GLY A 205 14.21 4.74 3.87
C GLY A 205 15.56 4.16 4.26
N GLY A 206 16.09 4.58 5.43
CA GLY A 206 17.34 4.05 5.95
C GLY A 206 17.30 2.54 6.21
N HIS A 207 16.17 2.03 6.72
CA HIS A 207 15.96 0.61 6.99
C HIS A 207 16.03 -0.25 5.72
N VAL A 208 15.27 0.15 4.69
CA VAL A 208 15.14 -0.59 3.44
C VAL A 208 16.40 -0.49 2.60
N LEU A 209 16.96 0.72 2.45
CA LEU A 209 18.17 0.95 1.66
C LEU A 209 19.42 0.36 2.33
N GLY A 210 19.47 0.32 3.66
CA GLY A 210 20.51 -0.39 4.43
C GLY A 210 20.38 -1.91 4.40
N GLY A 211 19.30 -2.44 3.82
CA GLY A 211 19.12 -3.88 3.63
C GLY A 211 18.68 -4.67 4.86
N HIS A 212 18.09 -4.00 5.83
CA HIS A 212 17.56 -4.61 7.06
C HIS A 212 16.14 -5.19 6.89
N GLY A 213 15.61 -5.13 5.66
CA GLY A 213 14.32 -5.72 5.30
C GLY A 213 14.43 -7.12 4.69
N ASN A 214 13.35 -7.55 4.06
CA ASN A 214 13.30 -8.81 3.36
C ASN A 214 14.36 -8.90 2.25
N PRO A 215 14.92 -10.10 1.98
CA PRO A 215 15.87 -10.31 0.89
C PRO A 215 15.38 -9.81 -0.49
N ASP A 216 14.07 -9.75 -0.72
CA ASP A 216 13.52 -9.17 -1.97
C ASP A 216 13.75 -7.67 -2.13
N GLY A 217 14.19 -6.99 -1.07
CA GLY A 217 14.53 -5.57 -1.09
C GLY A 217 13.33 -4.63 -1.09
N MET A 218 12.10 -5.12 -0.88
CA MET A 218 10.89 -4.31 -0.76
C MET A 218 10.31 -4.37 0.66
N HIS A 219 10.09 -5.58 1.17
CA HIS A 219 9.34 -5.75 2.41
C HIS A 219 10.20 -5.43 3.63
N TRP A 220 9.54 -4.99 4.69
CA TRP A 220 10.22 -4.45 5.85
C TRP A 220 10.65 -5.55 6.81
N GLY A 221 11.69 -5.25 7.57
CA GLY A 221 11.99 -6.01 8.79
C GLY A 221 11.12 -5.48 9.92
N TRP A 222 11.18 -6.13 11.08
CA TRP A 222 10.38 -5.73 12.24
C TRP A 222 10.63 -4.29 12.69
N ALA A 223 11.82 -3.73 12.48
CA ALA A 223 12.09 -2.32 12.77
C ALA A 223 11.32 -1.37 11.86
N GLY A 224 11.19 -1.67 10.56
CA GLY A 224 10.35 -0.90 9.64
C GLY A 224 8.87 -0.99 9.99
N HIS A 225 8.37 -2.18 10.33
CA HIS A 225 6.99 -2.33 10.83
C HIS A 225 6.73 -1.51 12.10
N ARG A 226 7.67 -1.54 13.05
CA ARG A 226 7.59 -0.71 14.27
C ARG A 226 7.56 0.77 13.94
N ALA A 227 8.45 1.25 13.08
CA ALA A 227 8.50 2.67 12.71
C ALA A 227 7.18 3.15 12.10
N VAL A 228 6.65 2.41 11.12
CA VAL A 228 5.39 2.77 10.45
C VAL A 228 4.20 2.66 11.39
N GLY A 229 4.08 1.59 12.17
CA GLY A 229 2.93 1.45 13.05
C GLY A 229 2.96 2.38 14.25
N THR A 230 4.14 2.77 14.76
CA THR A 230 4.24 3.86 15.76
C THR A 230 3.77 5.18 15.15
N ALA A 231 4.29 5.57 13.98
CA ALA A 231 3.95 6.84 13.36
C ALA A 231 2.46 6.92 12.96
N LEU A 232 1.88 5.79 12.53
CA LEU A 232 0.44 5.69 12.27
C LEU A 232 -0.39 5.83 13.54
N ALA A 233 -0.01 5.17 14.64
CA ALA A 233 -0.69 5.32 15.92
C ALA A 233 -0.66 6.78 16.40
N ASP A 234 0.49 7.44 16.31
CA ASP A 234 0.63 8.85 16.70
C ASP A 234 -0.25 9.77 15.85
N GLU A 235 -0.33 9.51 14.53
CA GLU A 235 -1.17 10.29 13.62
C GLU A 235 -2.67 10.11 13.90
N LEU A 236 -3.11 8.87 14.14
CA LEU A 236 -4.50 8.58 14.45
C LEU A 236 -4.88 9.06 15.86
N GLY A 237 -3.99 8.93 16.85
CA GLY A 237 -4.22 9.38 18.22
C GLY A 237 -4.50 10.89 18.33
N ARG A 238 -3.93 11.70 17.42
CA ARG A 238 -4.23 13.14 17.33
C ARG A 238 -5.63 13.46 16.80
N ARG A 239 -6.29 12.51 16.14
CA ARG A 239 -7.54 12.72 15.38
C ARG A 239 -8.73 12.01 15.99
N LEU A 240 -8.48 10.90 16.67
CA LEU A 240 -9.52 10.11 17.29
C LEU A 240 -9.97 10.80 18.58
N PRO A 241 -11.29 10.99 18.80
CA PRO A 241 -11.77 11.52 20.06
C PRO A 241 -11.37 10.59 21.20
N VAL A 242 -10.94 11.16 22.33
CA VAL A 242 -10.82 10.42 23.58
C VAL A 242 -12.22 9.93 23.91
N ARG A 243 -12.49 8.63 23.73
CA ARG A 243 -13.75 8.05 24.20
C ARG A 243 -13.69 8.10 25.73
N SER A 244 -14.42 9.03 26.33
CA SER A 244 -14.74 8.96 27.75
C SER A 244 -15.39 7.61 28.00
N GLU A 245 -14.79 6.79 28.86
CA GLU A 245 -15.47 5.62 29.40
C GLU A 245 -16.73 6.15 30.09
N GLN A 246 -17.90 5.94 29.48
CA GLN A 246 -19.15 6.07 30.20
C GLN A 246 -19.27 4.83 31.10
N PRO A 247 -19.48 5.03 32.42
CA PRO A 247 -19.51 3.95 33.40
C PRO A 247 -20.67 2.97 33.18
#